data_AF-A0A7H4N4L6-F1
#
_entry.id   AF-A0A7H4N4L6-F1
#
_cell.length_a   1.000
_cell.length_b   1.000
_cell.length_c   1.000
_cell.angle_alpha   90.00
_cell.angle_beta   90.00
_cell.angle_gamma   90.00
#
_symmetry.space_group_name_H-M   'P 1'
#
loop_
_entity.id
_entity.type
_entity.pdbx_description
1 polymer ?
#
loop_
_entity_poly.entity_id
_entity_poly.type
_entity_poly.pdbx_seq_one_letter_code
_entity_poly.pdbx_strand_id
1 'polypeptide(L)'
;MHPRQYEFSRLNLEYTVMSKRKLNQLVTEKHVEGWDDPRMPTISGLRRRGYTAESIREFCKRIGVTKQDNTIEIASLESCIREDLNENAPRAMAVIDPVKLVIENYPQGGSEIVTMPNHPNKPEMGSREVPFSGEIWIDRADFREEANKQYKRLVLGKEVRLRNAYVIKAERVEKDAEGNITTIFCTYDADTLSKDPADGRKVKGVDSLGERGARAAGRNPPVRSPVQRNRTRARRRTSSRVMNPESLVIKQGFAEPSLAQAQPEKAYQFEREGYFCLDSRYATATQLVFNRTVGLRDTWAKVGA
;
A
#
# COMPACT_ATOMS: atom_id res chain seq x y z
N MET A 1 51.50 -17.43 9.39
CA MET A 1 50.55 -16.41 9.92
C MET A 1 49.40 -17.18 10.57
N HIS A 2 49.13 -16.99 11.86
CA HIS A 2 48.03 -17.68 12.56
C HIS A 2 46.73 -16.88 12.43
N PRO A 3 45.64 -17.47 11.88
CA PRO A 3 44.35 -16.80 11.80
C PRO A 3 43.84 -16.40 13.19
N ARG A 4 43.22 -15.21 13.30
CA ARG A 4 42.55 -14.75 14.52
C ARG A 4 41.04 -14.84 14.34
N GLN A 5 40.36 -15.53 15.25
CA GLN A 5 38.91 -15.64 15.28
C GLN A 5 38.31 -14.52 16.12
N TYR A 6 37.28 -13.86 15.59
CA TYR A 6 36.48 -12.86 16.30
C TYR A 6 35.01 -13.23 16.19
N GLU A 7 34.31 -13.15 17.32
CA GLU A 7 32.90 -13.51 17.44
C GLU A 7 32.05 -12.28 17.70
N PHE A 8 30.84 -12.30 17.16
CA PHE A 8 29.81 -11.28 17.35
C PHE A 8 28.46 -11.94 17.61
N SER A 9 27.56 -11.19 18.27
CA SER A 9 26.20 -11.65 18.57
C SER A 9 25.39 -11.85 17.28
N ARG A 10 24.53 -12.85 17.28
CA ARG A 10 23.63 -13.10 16.15
C ARG A 10 22.46 -12.11 16.17
N LEU A 11 21.97 -11.76 14.99
CA LEU A 11 20.71 -11.03 14.85
C LEU A 11 19.52 -11.88 15.33
N ASN A 12 18.70 -11.31 16.21
CA ASN A 12 17.33 -11.79 16.43
C ASN A 12 16.36 -10.67 16.09
N LEU A 13 15.27 -11.00 15.38
CA LEU A 13 14.21 -10.06 15.02
C LEU A 13 12.94 -10.42 15.79
N GLU A 14 12.21 -9.41 16.27
CA GLU A 14 10.88 -9.61 16.85
C GLU A 14 9.89 -10.18 15.82
N TYR A 15 8.88 -10.92 16.30
CA TYR A 15 7.77 -11.48 15.50
C TYR A 15 8.17 -12.46 14.40
N THR A 16 9.42 -12.92 14.37
CA THR A 16 9.90 -13.87 13.38
C THR A 16 10.78 -14.96 14.00
N VAL A 17 11.07 -16.00 13.22
CA VAL A 17 11.93 -17.12 13.60
C VAL A 17 13.19 -17.12 12.74
N MET A 18 14.37 -17.10 13.36
CA MET A 18 15.65 -17.11 12.65
C MET A 18 16.28 -18.50 12.51
N SER A 19 15.73 -19.51 13.18
CA SER A 19 16.27 -20.87 13.16
C SER A 19 15.94 -21.59 11.85
N LYS A 20 16.97 -22.09 11.15
CA LYS A 20 16.80 -22.90 9.92
C LYS A 20 15.87 -24.09 10.12
N ARG A 21 15.94 -24.77 11.28
CA ARG A 21 15.04 -25.89 11.62
C ARG A 21 13.56 -25.45 11.64
N LYS A 22 13.28 -24.30 12.26
CA LYS A 22 11.92 -23.75 12.36
C LYS A 22 11.41 -23.23 11.01
N LEU A 23 12.26 -22.54 10.24
CA LEU A 23 11.92 -22.10 8.89
C LEU A 23 11.63 -23.27 7.96
N ASN A 24 12.43 -24.35 8.04
CA ASN A 24 12.18 -25.56 7.27
C ASN A 24 10.85 -26.21 7.64
N GLN A 25 10.49 -26.23 8.93
CA GLN A 25 9.19 -26.73 9.38
C GLN A 25 8.03 -25.96 8.74
N LEU A 26 8.10 -24.62 8.68
CA LEU A 26 7.07 -23.79 8.02
C LEU A 26 6.88 -24.15 6.54
N VAL A 27 7.98 -24.44 5.83
CA VAL A 27 7.96 -24.81 4.42
C VAL A 27 7.43 -26.24 4.24
N THR A 28 7.96 -27.22 4.98
CA THR A 28 7.56 -28.63 4.87
C THR A 28 6.10 -28.86 5.27
N GLU A 29 5.63 -28.16 6.30
CA GLU A 29 4.22 -28.22 6.76
C GLU A 29 3.29 -27.32 5.93
N LYS A 30 3.79 -26.67 4.86
CA LYS A 30 3.04 -25.80 3.93
C LYS A 30 2.30 -24.64 4.61
N HIS A 31 2.85 -24.11 5.70
CA HIS A 31 2.36 -22.89 6.33
C HIS A 31 2.72 -21.63 5.52
N VAL A 32 3.76 -21.74 4.69
CA VAL A 32 4.21 -20.74 3.71
C VAL A 32 4.33 -21.36 2.32
N GLU A 33 4.37 -20.53 1.29
CA GLU A 33 4.42 -20.95 -0.12
C GLU A 33 5.77 -21.55 -0.54
N GLY A 34 6.81 -21.36 0.27
CA GLY A 34 8.19 -21.72 -0.02
C GLY A 34 9.20 -20.89 0.77
N TRP A 35 10.48 -21.07 0.46
CA TRP A 35 11.58 -20.29 1.06
C TRP A 35 11.59 -18.83 0.60
N ASP A 36 10.94 -18.51 -0.49
CA ASP A 36 10.78 -17.18 -1.08
C ASP A 36 9.45 -16.51 -0.73
N ASP A 37 8.61 -17.12 0.13
CA ASP A 37 7.34 -16.52 0.56
C ASP A 37 7.60 -15.12 1.16
N PRO A 38 6.86 -14.07 0.76
CA PRO A 38 7.03 -12.70 1.27
C PRO A 38 6.98 -12.57 2.81
N ARG A 39 6.40 -13.53 3.53
CA ARG A 39 6.31 -13.54 5.00
C ARG A 39 7.56 -14.12 5.65
N MET A 40 8.43 -14.77 4.89
CA MET A 40 9.65 -15.40 5.40
C MET A 40 10.76 -14.37 5.62
N PRO A 41 11.55 -14.49 6.71
CA PRO A 41 12.70 -13.61 6.98
C PRO A 41 13.94 -13.98 6.14
N THR A 42 13.76 -14.73 5.06
CA THR A 42 14.82 -15.13 4.14
C THR A 42 15.14 -13.96 3.20
N ILE A 43 16.37 -13.90 2.69
CA ILE A 43 16.74 -12.87 1.71
C ILE A 43 15.87 -12.96 0.45
N SER A 44 15.55 -14.18 -0.01
CA SER A 44 14.63 -14.41 -1.12
C SER A 44 13.20 -13.94 -0.82
N GLY A 45 12.69 -14.19 0.39
CA GLY A 45 11.37 -13.75 0.83
C GLY A 45 11.28 -12.23 0.94
N LEU A 46 12.29 -11.59 1.54
CA LEU A 46 12.39 -10.13 1.62
C LEU A 46 12.46 -9.50 0.23
N ARG A 47 13.26 -10.06 -0.69
CA ARG A 47 13.32 -9.59 -2.08
C ARG A 47 11.96 -9.67 -2.76
N ARG A 48 11.29 -10.83 -2.70
CA ARG A 48 9.95 -11.01 -3.29
C ARG A 48 8.86 -10.17 -2.62
N ARG A 49 9.03 -9.83 -1.34
CA ARG A 49 8.21 -8.85 -0.61
C ARG A 49 8.43 -7.41 -1.10
N GLY A 50 9.53 -7.12 -1.78
CA GLY A 50 9.86 -5.78 -2.28
C GLY A 50 10.87 -5.02 -1.43
N TYR A 51 11.62 -5.69 -0.55
CA TYR A 51 12.78 -5.07 0.10
C TYR A 51 13.93 -4.91 -0.88
N THR A 52 14.55 -3.74 -0.86
CA THR A 52 15.75 -3.46 -1.66
C THR A 52 16.99 -3.95 -0.94
N ALA A 53 18.04 -4.27 -1.71
CA ALA A 53 19.34 -4.60 -1.13
C ALA A 53 19.91 -3.43 -0.31
N GLU A 54 19.61 -2.19 -0.70
CA GLU A 54 20.03 -0.99 0.02
C GLU A 54 19.39 -0.89 1.40
N SER A 55 18.07 -1.11 1.50
CA SER A 55 17.37 -1.10 2.79
C SER A 55 17.90 -2.16 3.78
N ILE A 56 18.32 -3.33 3.28
CA ILE A 56 18.89 -4.40 4.10
C ILE A 56 20.30 -4.03 4.57
N ARG A 57 21.14 -3.47 3.68
CA ARG A 57 22.48 -2.98 4.06
C ARG A 57 22.39 -1.87 5.11
N GLU A 58 21.49 -0.92 4.91
CA GLU A 58 21.25 0.17 5.85
C GLU A 58 20.73 -0.36 7.19
N PHE A 59 19.83 -1.35 7.19
CA PHE A 59 19.41 -2.03 8.41
C PHE A 59 20.59 -2.67 9.15
N CYS A 60 21.44 -3.44 8.46
CA CYS A 60 22.64 -4.04 9.04
C CYS A 60 23.61 -2.99 9.61
N LYS A 61 23.73 -1.83 8.95
CA LYS A 61 24.56 -0.72 9.41
C LYS A 61 24.01 -0.10 10.70
N ARG A 62 22.69 0.08 10.81
CA ARG A 62 22.02 0.67 11.99
C ARG A 62 22.09 -0.19 13.24
N ILE A 63 21.93 -1.51 13.11
CA ILE A 63 21.96 -2.41 14.26
C ILE A 63 23.37 -2.58 14.83
N GLY A 64 24.39 -2.32 14.02
CA GLY A 64 25.80 -2.47 14.40
C GLY A 64 26.22 -3.92 14.66
N VAL A 65 27.49 -4.08 15.05
CA VAL A 65 28.08 -5.38 15.36
C VAL A 65 28.63 -5.33 16.79
N THR A 66 28.00 -6.07 17.70
CA THR A 66 28.40 -6.11 19.11
C THR A 66 28.43 -7.56 19.61
N LYS A 67 29.01 -7.78 20.79
CA LYS A 67 28.99 -9.09 21.47
C LYS A 67 27.77 -9.29 22.38
N GLN A 68 26.90 -8.29 22.50
CA GLN A 68 25.73 -8.35 23.37
C GLN A 68 24.54 -8.97 22.62
N ASP A 69 23.84 -9.90 23.27
CA ASP A 69 22.62 -10.46 22.72
C ASP A 69 21.57 -9.36 22.49
N ASN A 70 21.08 -9.27 21.26
CA ASN A 70 20.08 -8.29 20.85
C ASN A 70 18.84 -8.97 20.26
N THR A 71 17.69 -8.32 20.45
CA THR A 71 16.46 -8.59 19.70
C THR A 71 15.98 -7.26 19.14
N ILE A 72 16.05 -7.13 17.83
CA ILE A 72 15.73 -5.90 17.12
C ILE A 72 14.24 -5.89 16.76
N GLU A 73 13.59 -4.75 16.98
CA GLU A 73 12.20 -4.56 16.57
C GLU A 73 12.07 -4.59 15.05
N ILE A 74 11.04 -5.27 14.53
CA ILE A 74 10.74 -5.30 13.10
C ILE A 74 10.51 -3.89 12.52
N ALA A 75 10.04 -2.96 13.37
CA ALA A 75 9.84 -1.55 13.00
C ALA A 75 11.13 -0.87 12.52
N SER A 76 12.31 -1.28 13.03
CA SER A 76 13.61 -0.79 12.58
C SER A 76 13.90 -1.21 11.13
N LEU A 77 13.67 -2.49 10.81
CA LEU A 77 13.78 -3.01 9.45
C LEU A 77 12.78 -2.32 8.50
N GLU A 78 11.54 -2.15 8.95
CA GLU A 78 10.52 -1.43 8.19
C GLU A 78 10.86 0.05 7.98
N SER A 79 11.54 0.71 8.92
CA SER A 79 11.99 2.11 8.74
C SER A 79 12.98 2.22 7.60
N CYS A 80 13.97 1.31 7.54
CA CYS A 80 15.01 1.33 6.51
C CYS A 80 14.42 1.22 5.09
N ILE A 81 13.45 0.33 4.90
CA ILE A 81 12.78 0.20 3.60
C ILE A 81 11.84 1.37 3.30
N ARG A 82 11.15 1.94 4.31
CA ARG A 82 10.31 3.13 4.09
C ARG A 82 11.14 4.33 3.65
N GLU A 83 12.31 4.53 4.23
CA GLU A 83 13.20 5.64 3.89
C GLU A 83 13.74 5.51 2.47
N ASP A 84 14.24 4.34 2.10
CA ASP A 84 14.71 4.07 0.73
C ASP A 84 13.58 4.26 -0.31
N LEU A 85 12.41 3.65 -0.07
CA LEU A 85 11.30 3.72 -1.01
C LEU A 85 10.63 5.11 -1.04
N ASN A 86 10.69 5.88 0.05
CA ASN A 86 10.18 7.25 0.04
C ASN A 86 10.91 8.11 -0.98
N GLU A 87 12.21 7.92 -1.11
CA GLU A 87 13.04 8.69 -2.03
C GLU A 87 13.01 8.13 -3.45
N ASN A 88 12.91 6.81 -3.61
CA ASN A 88 13.20 6.16 -4.88
C ASN A 88 11.96 5.60 -5.61
N ALA A 89 10.86 5.30 -4.91
CA ALA A 89 9.71 4.67 -5.53
C ALA A 89 8.81 5.70 -6.25
N PRO A 90 8.45 5.52 -7.53
CA PRO A 90 7.43 6.34 -8.17
C PRO A 90 6.07 6.16 -7.47
N ARG A 91 5.29 7.24 -7.43
CA ARG A 91 3.93 7.27 -6.90
C ARG A 91 2.98 6.77 -7.98
N ALA A 92 1.98 6.01 -7.54
CA ALA A 92 0.91 5.51 -8.39
C ALA A 92 -0.40 5.48 -7.59
N MET A 93 -1.51 5.51 -8.30
CA MET A 93 -2.83 5.38 -7.71
C MET A 93 -3.31 3.94 -7.76
N ALA A 94 -3.78 3.43 -6.62
CA ALA A 94 -4.45 2.15 -6.53
C ALA A 94 -5.47 2.19 -5.40
N VAL A 95 -6.57 1.46 -5.57
CA VAL A 95 -7.67 1.32 -4.63
C VAL A 95 -7.75 -0.14 -4.21
N ILE A 96 -7.64 -0.42 -2.92
CA ILE A 96 -7.54 -1.78 -2.38
C ILE A 96 -8.93 -2.36 -2.07
N ASP A 97 -9.84 -1.54 -1.53
CA ASP A 97 -11.23 -1.90 -1.26
C ASP A 97 -12.17 -0.96 -2.04
N PRO A 98 -12.44 -1.25 -3.33
CA PRO A 98 -13.11 -0.30 -4.20
C PRO A 98 -14.60 -0.14 -3.90
N VAL A 99 -15.05 1.11 -3.85
CA VAL A 99 -16.47 1.50 -3.92
C VAL A 99 -16.68 2.45 -5.10
N LYS A 100 -17.79 2.26 -5.83
CA LYS A 100 -18.08 3.06 -7.02
C LYS A 100 -18.46 4.47 -6.61
N LEU A 101 -17.93 5.46 -7.31
CA LEU A 101 -18.31 6.86 -7.15
C LEU A 101 -18.64 7.47 -8.52
N VAL A 102 -19.83 8.07 -8.61
CA VAL A 102 -20.37 8.67 -9.84
C VAL A 102 -20.50 10.18 -9.65
N ILE A 103 -19.94 10.95 -10.57
CA ILE A 103 -20.02 12.40 -10.60
C ILE A 103 -21.18 12.79 -11.53
N GLU A 104 -22.29 13.26 -10.96
CA GLU A 104 -23.56 13.45 -11.68
C GLU A 104 -23.54 14.64 -12.63
N ASN A 105 -22.82 15.71 -12.28
CA ASN A 105 -22.70 16.91 -13.11
C ASN A 105 -21.53 16.86 -14.11
N TYR A 106 -20.85 15.71 -14.25
CA TYR A 106 -19.80 15.53 -15.25
C TYR A 106 -20.41 15.17 -16.62
N PRO A 107 -19.93 15.74 -17.74
CA PRO A 107 -20.47 15.45 -19.07
C PRO A 107 -20.47 13.95 -19.37
N GLN A 108 -21.62 13.40 -19.75
CA GLN A 108 -21.74 11.96 -20.05
C GLN A 108 -20.80 11.55 -21.18
N GLY A 109 -19.96 10.54 -20.93
CA GLY A 109 -18.96 10.06 -21.89
C GLY A 109 -17.72 10.94 -22.03
N GLY A 110 -17.62 12.03 -21.27
CA GLY A 110 -16.39 12.80 -21.14
C GLY A 110 -15.30 11.96 -20.48
N SER A 111 -14.10 12.01 -21.04
CA SER A 111 -12.89 11.62 -20.35
C SER A 111 -11.83 12.66 -20.66
N GLU A 112 -11.08 13.03 -19.65
CA GLU A 112 -9.94 13.93 -19.77
C GLU A 112 -8.69 13.25 -19.24
N ILE A 113 -7.53 13.82 -19.54
CA ILE A 113 -6.25 13.31 -19.06
C ILE A 113 -5.71 14.30 -18.03
N VAL A 114 -5.46 13.80 -16.83
CA VAL A 114 -4.85 14.54 -15.74
C VAL A 114 -3.37 14.15 -15.64
N THR A 115 -2.51 15.16 -15.66
CA THR A 115 -1.06 14.95 -15.49
C THR A 115 -0.72 14.89 -14.01
N MET A 116 -0.15 13.76 -13.57
CA MET A 116 0.28 13.55 -12.20
C MET A 116 1.81 13.39 -12.12
N PRO A 117 2.50 14.05 -11.17
CA PRO A 117 3.93 13.86 -10.99
C PRO A 117 4.23 12.44 -10.47
N ASN A 118 5.29 11.81 -10.97
CA ASN A 118 5.75 10.51 -10.48
C ASN A 118 6.34 10.58 -9.08
N HIS A 119 6.79 11.75 -8.66
CA HIS A 119 7.25 11.99 -7.30
C HIS A 119 7.02 13.45 -6.90
N PRO A 120 6.33 13.73 -5.78
CA PRO A 120 6.01 15.12 -5.39
C PRO A 120 7.22 16.04 -5.24
N ASN A 121 8.33 15.49 -4.73
CA ASN A 121 9.55 16.25 -4.45
C ASN A 121 10.67 16.05 -5.49
N LYS A 122 10.44 15.28 -6.57
CA LYS A 122 11.47 14.90 -7.56
C LYS A 122 10.92 15.06 -8.98
N PRO A 123 10.88 16.31 -9.52
CA PRO A 123 10.37 16.57 -10.86
C PRO A 123 11.15 15.84 -11.96
N GLU A 124 12.41 15.49 -11.71
CA GLU A 124 13.26 14.71 -12.61
C GLU A 124 12.76 13.29 -12.87
N MET A 125 11.89 12.75 -12.01
CA MET A 125 11.21 11.46 -12.26
C MET A 125 10.07 11.58 -13.27
N GLY A 126 9.78 12.78 -13.76
CA GLY A 126 8.76 13.08 -14.75
C GLY A 126 7.33 13.01 -14.20
N SER A 127 6.39 13.00 -15.12
CA SER A 127 4.95 12.89 -14.86
C SER A 127 4.36 11.70 -15.63
N ARG A 128 3.11 11.38 -15.29
CA ARG A 128 2.30 10.37 -15.97
C ARG A 128 0.91 10.90 -16.23
N GLU A 129 0.30 10.40 -17.28
CA GLU A 129 -1.06 10.71 -17.67
C GLU A 129 -2.01 9.71 -17.02
N VAL A 130 -2.99 10.22 -16.28
CA VAL A 130 -4.02 9.42 -15.63
C VAL A 130 -5.36 9.88 -16.22
N PRO A 131 -6.16 8.97 -16.80
CA PRO A 131 -7.49 9.35 -17.27
C PRO A 131 -8.32 9.85 -16.09
N PHE A 132 -9.28 10.74 -16.35
CA PHE A 132 -10.31 11.20 -15.42
C PHE A 132 -11.67 11.14 -16.14
N SER A 133 -12.71 10.74 -15.43
CA SER A 133 -14.05 10.48 -15.96
C SER A 133 -15.11 10.67 -14.88
N GLY A 134 -16.38 10.69 -15.28
CA GLY A 134 -17.51 10.77 -14.35
C GLY A 134 -17.74 9.51 -13.51
N GLU A 135 -17.09 8.38 -13.81
CA GLU A 135 -17.19 7.14 -13.03
C GLU A 135 -15.82 6.70 -12.52
N ILE A 136 -15.61 6.87 -11.22
CA ILE A 136 -14.33 6.60 -10.54
C ILE A 136 -14.53 5.61 -9.40
N TRP A 137 -13.43 5.12 -8.86
CA TRP A 137 -13.35 4.27 -7.69
C TRP A 137 -12.58 5.00 -6.60
N ILE A 138 -13.06 4.87 -5.37
CA ILE A 138 -12.30 5.29 -4.19
C ILE A 138 -12.21 4.12 -3.23
N ASP A 139 -11.28 4.20 -2.27
CA ASP A 139 -11.24 3.20 -1.22
C ASP A 139 -12.43 3.39 -0.27
N ARG A 140 -13.06 2.30 0.14
CA ARG A 140 -14.17 2.31 1.10
C ARG A 140 -13.79 3.01 2.41
N ALA A 141 -12.51 2.97 2.80
CA ALA A 141 -12.02 3.68 3.98
C ALA A 141 -12.06 5.22 3.82
N ASP A 142 -12.17 5.73 2.60
CA ASP A 142 -12.16 7.16 2.26
C ASP A 142 -13.55 7.80 2.26
N PHE A 143 -14.62 7.02 2.50
CA PHE A 143 -15.97 7.54 2.63
C PHE A 143 -16.62 7.16 3.98
N ARG A 144 -17.35 8.11 4.58
CA ARG A 144 -18.25 7.86 5.71
C ARG A 144 -19.52 8.70 5.59
N GLU A 145 -20.66 8.15 6.00
CA GLU A 145 -21.90 8.93 6.11
C GLU A 145 -21.78 9.97 7.23
N GLU A 146 -21.23 9.57 8.38
CA GLU A 146 -21.01 10.44 9.53
C GLU A 146 -19.58 10.30 10.04
N ALA A 147 -18.94 11.43 10.33
CA ALA A 147 -17.59 11.45 10.88
C ALA A 147 -17.33 12.67 11.76
N ASN A 148 -16.40 12.49 12.71
CA ASN A 148 -15.95 13.57 13.59
C ASN A 148 -15.10 14.61 12.83
N LYS A 149 -14.77 15.72 13.50
CA LYS A 149 -13.95 16.81 12.90
C LYS A 149 -12.51 16.40 12.55
N GLN A 150 -12.03 15.26 13.06
CA GLN A 150 -10.68 14.74 12.78
C GLN A 150 -10.62 13.94 11.49
N TYR A 151 -11.76 13.45 10.98
CA TYR A 151 -11.84 12.78 9.70
C TYR A 151 -11.73 13.80 8.56
N LYS A 152 -10.71 13.60 7.70
CA LYS A 152 -10.35 14.51 6.61
C LYS A 152 -10.58 13.87 5.23
N ARG A 153 -11.57 12.99 5.12
CA ARG A 153 -11.90 12.28 3.87
C ARG A 153 -13.36 12.55 3.52
N LEU A 154 -13.86 11.98 2.44
CA LEU A 154 -15.22 12.22 1.97
C LEU A 154 -16.26 11.88 3.04
N VAL A 155 -17.12 12.85 3.35
CA VAL A 155 -18.28 12.67 4.22
C VAL A 155 -19.54 13.07 3.46
N LEU A 156 -20.65 12.38 3.68
CA LEU A 156 -21.93 12.77 3.10
C LEU A 156 -22.25 14.25 3.40
N GLY A 157 -22.56 15.01 2.35
CA GLY A 157 -22.81 16.46 2.41
C GLY A 157 -21.55 17.34 2.48
N LYS A 158 -20.34 16.77 2.44
CA LYS A 158 -19.08 17.52 2.50
C LYS A 158 -18.21 17.32 1.26
N GLU A 159 -17.23 18.20 1.13
CA GLU A 159 -16.28 18.24 0.03
C GLU A 159 -14.92 17.65 0.39
N VAL A 160 -14.31 16.99 -0.60
CA VAL A 160 -12.92 16.54 -0.55
C VAL A 160 -12.25 16.80 -1.90
N ARG A 161 -10.92 16.95 -1.90
CA ARG A 161 -10.15 17.10 -3.13
C ARG A 161 -9.70 15.73 -3.61
N LEU A 162 -9.93 15.40 -4.86
CA LEU A 162 -9.30 14.24 -5.50
C LEU A 162 -7.85 14.58 -5.83
N ARG A 163 -6.95 13.62 -5.64
CA ARG A 163 -5.52 13.83 -5.86
C ARG A 163 -5.23 14.32 -7.28
N ASN A 164 -4.58 15.48 -7.38
CA ASN A 164 -4.23 16.15 -8.65
C ASN A 164 -5.41 16.42 -9.60
N ALA A 165 -6.65 16.33 -9.11
CA ALA A 165 -7.86 16.48 -9.90
C ALA A 165 -8.80 17.49 -9.21
N TYR A 166 -10.10 17.31 -9.39
CA TYR A 166 -11.14 18.24 -8.94
C TYR A 166 -11.52 18.05 -7.46
N VAL A 167 -12.18 19.07 -6.92
CA VAL A 167 -12.92 18.97 -5.66
C VAL A 167 -14.28 18.36 -5.95
N ILE A 168 -14.65 17.36 -5.15
CA ILE A 168 -15.95 16.69 -5.22
C ILE A 168 -16.73 16.87 -3.91
N LYS A 169 -18.05 16.86 -4.01
CA LYS A 169 -18.99 16.89 -2.88
C LYS A 169 -19.89 15.66 -2.93
N ALA A 170 -19.94 14.89 -1.84
CA ALA A 170 -20.87 13.76 -1.74
C ALA A 170 -22.29 14.26 -1.47
N GLU A 171 -23.24 13.91 -2.34
CA GLU A 171 -24.64 14.34 -2.22
C GLU A 171 -25.54 13.22 -1.70
N ARG A 172 -25.38 12.00 -2.23
CA ARG A 172 -26.20 10.84 -1.84
C ARG A 172 -25.44 9.53 -1.97
N VAL A 173 -25.94 8.50 -1.31
CA VAL A 173 -25.40 7.14 -1.37
C VAL A 173 -26.49 6.13 -1.69
N GLU A 174 -26.09 5.05 -2.33
CA GLU A 174 -26.91 3.89 -2.60
C GLU A 174 -26.37 2.70 -1.80
N LYS A 175 -27.27 1.91 -1.23
CA LYS A 175 -26.96 0.77 -0.39
C LYS A 175 -27.65 -0.48 -0.91
N ASP A 176 -27.05 -1.64 -0.68
CA ASP A 176 -27.69 -2.92 -0.92
C ASP A 176 -28.67 -3.29 0.21
N ALA A 177 -29.30 -4.46 0.09
CA ALA A 177 -30.26 -4.98 1.07
C ALA A 177 -29.63 -5.26 2.45
N GLU A 178 -28.30 -5.42 2.51
CA GLU A 178 -27.55 -5.66 3.75
C GLU A 178 -27.05 -4.34 4.38
N GLY A 179 -27.29 -3.20 3.72
CA GLY A 179 -26.86 -1.88 4.17
C GLY A 179 -25.43 -1.51 3.76
N ASN A 180 -24.77 -2.29 2.89
CA ASN A 180 -23.45 -1.95 2.39
C ASN A 180 -23.56 -0.89 1.29
N ILE A 181 -22.68 0.11 1.34
CA ILE A 181 -22.63 1.17 0.32
C ILE A 181 -22.09 0.58 -0.99
N THR A 182 -22.89 0.70 -2.05
CA THR A 182 -22.58 0.21 -3.40
C THR A 182 -22.06 1.33 -4.29
N THR A 183 -22.75 2.49 -4.28
CA THR A 183 -22.44 3.64 -5.10
C THR A 183 -22.54 4.93 -4.30
N ILE A 184 -21.57 5.82 -4.47
CA ILE A 184 -21.57 7.18 -3.91
C ILE A 184 -21.79 8.16 -5.07
N PHE A 185 -22.76 9.06 -4.95
CA PHE A 185 -23.04 10.07 -5.95
C PHE A 185 -22.55 11.42 -5.48
N CYS A 186 -21.78 12.07 -6.34
CA CYS A 186 -21.12 13.31 -6.05
C CYS A 186 -21.37 14.36 -7.13
N THR A 187 -21.13 15.61 -6.79
CA THR A 187 -20.90 16.69 -7.74
C THR A 187 -19.43 17.11 -7.73
N TYR A 188 -18.92 17.66 -8.83
CA TYR A 188 -17.57 18.23 -8.89
C TYR A 188 -17.60 19.73 -9.20
N ASP A 189 -16.52 20.41 -8.84
CA ASP A 189 -16.28 21.82 -9.18
C ASP A 189 -15.28 21.92 -10.33
N ALA A 190 -15.74 22.37 -11.51
CA ALA A 190 -14.95 22.45 -12.73
C ALA A 190 -13.78 23.44 -12.66
N ASP A 191 -13.85 24.45 -11.78
CA ASP A 191 -12.83 25.50 -11.69
C ASP A 191 -11.65 25.11 -10.77
N THR A 192 -11.67 23.89 -10.22
CA THR A 192 -10.69 23.45 -9.19
C THR A 192 -9.54 22.61 -9.72
N LEU A 193 -9.44 22.38 -11.03
CA LEU A 193 -8.31 21.65 -11.61
C LEU A 193 -7.00 22.40 -11.35
N SER A 194 -6.11 21.79 -10.57
CA SER A 194 -4.81 22.39 -10.17
C SER A 194 -4.92 23.74 -9.45
N LYS A 195 -6.11 24.12 -8.96
CA LYS A 195 -6.36 25.40 -8.28
C LYS A 195 -7.18 25.20 -7.00
N ASP A 196 -7.06 26.15 -6.09
CA ASP A 196 -7.99 26.24 -4.98
C ASP A 196 -9.33 26.83 -5.44
N PRO A 197 -10.46 26.43 -4.82
CA PRO A 197 -11.76 26.97 -5.18
C PRO A 197 -11.75 28.50 -5.12
N ALA A 198 -12.26 29.13 -6.18
CA ALA A 198 -12.26 30.59 -6.32
C ALA A 198 -12.96 31.29 -5.15
N ASP A 199 -13.93 30.62 -4.53
CA ASP A 199 -14.72 31.12 -3.39
C ASP A 199 -13.96 31.11 -2.04
N GLY A 200 -12.69 30.70 -2.01
CA GLY A 200 -11.86 30.71 -0.80
C GLY A 200 -12.18 29.62 0.24
N ARG A 201 -13.10 28.70 -0.09
CA ARG A 201 -13.45 27.55 0.77
C ARG A 201 -12.26 26.60 0.94
N LYS A 202 -11.95 26.25 2.20
CA LYS A 202 -10.86 25.31 2.53
C LYS A 202 -11.36 23.87 2.47
N VAL A 203 -10.97 23.15 1.44
CA VAL A 203 -11.27 21.71 1.27
C VAL A 203 -10.40 20.88 2.21
N LYS A 204 -11.01 19.97 2.97
CA LYS A 204 -10.33 19.18 3.99
C LYS A 204 -9.93 17.82 3.43
N GLY A 205 -8.67 17.70 3.03
CA GLY A 205 -8.04 16.43 2.69
C GLY A 205 -7.98 16.14 1.20
N VAL A 206 -7.16 15.14 0.87
CA VAL A 206 -6.91 14.69 -0.50
C VAL A 206 -7.15 13.18 -0.55
N ASP A 207 -8.12 12.76 -1.37
CA ASP A 207 -8.47 11.36 -1.54
C ASP A 207 -7.85 10.76 -2.80
N SER A 208 -7.46 9.49 -2.67
CA SER A 208 -6.87 8.72 -3.76
C SER A 208 -7.95 8.20 -4.71
N LEU A 209 -7.70 8.40 -6.00
CA LEU A 209 -8.58 8.05 -7.11
C LEU A 209 -8.12 6.75 -7.78
N GLY A 210 -9.00 5.78 -7.92
CA GLY A 210 -8.86 4.66 -8.87
C GLY A 210 -9.74 4.92 -10.07
N GLU A 211 -9.17 5.03 -11.25
CA GLU A 211 -9.93 5.37 -12.45
C GLU A 211 -10.37 4.16 -13.26
N ARG A 212 -11.48 4.31 -13.99
CA ARG A 212 -11.95 3.32 -14.97
C ARG A 212 -11.27 3.53 -16.33
N GLY A 213 -9.96 3.75 -16.34
CA GLY A 213 -9.11 3.61 -17.51
C GLY A 213 -8.26 2.35 -17.34
N ALA A 214 -8.69 1.18 -17.79
CA ALA A 214 -8.79 0.91 -19.21
C ALA A 214 -9.90 -0.11 -19.51
N ARG A 215 -10.55 0.08 -20.67
CA ARG A 215 -10.99 -1.03 -21.52
C ARG A 215 -9.79 -1.88 -22.02
N ALA A 216 -8.83 -2.19 -21.15
CA ALA A 216 -7.93 -3.30 -21.32
C ALA A 216 -8.55 -4.48 -20.55
N ALA A 217 -9.66 -4.99 -21.11
CA ALA A 217 -10.20 -6.32 -20.86
C ALA A 217 -10.14 -6.80 -19.40
N GLY A 218 -11.11 -6.49 -18.55
CA GLY A 218 -11.47 -7.32 -17.37
C GLY A 218 -10.30 -7.87 -16.53
N ARG A 219 -9.42 -7.01 -16.03
CA ARG A 219 -8.26 -7.44 -15.23
C ARG A 219 -8.30 -6.80 -13.85
N ASN A 220 -8.86 -7.55 -12.90
CA ASN A 220 -8.73 -7.28 -11.47
C ASN A 220 -7.29 -7.62 -11.05
N PRO A 221 -6.44 -6.65 -10.67
CA PRO A 221 -5.22 -6.98 -9.97
C PRO A 221 -5.56 -7.46 -8.55
N PRO A 222 -5.32 -8.73 -8.18
CA PRO A 222 -5.28 -9.08 -6.78
C PRO A 222 -4.14 -8.31 -6.12
N VAL A 223 -4.49 -7.33 -5.30
CA VAL A 223 -3.56 -6.76 -4.34
C VAL A 223 -3.41 -7.79 -3.23
N ARG A 224 -2.27 -8.49 -3.21
CA ARG A 224 -1.87 -9.32 -2.08
C ARG A 224 -1.25 -8.42 -1.03
N SER A 225 -2.00 -8.21 0.04
CA SER A 225 -1.50 -7.49 1.20
C SER A 225 -1.14 -8.52 2.27
N PRO A 226 0.16 -8.78 2.52
CA PRO A 226 0.56 -9.38 3.79
C PRO A 226 0.16 -8.40 4.89
N VAL A 227 -0.96 -8.66 5.55
CA VAL A 227 -1.40 -7.87 6.69
C VAL A 227 -0.80 -8.51 7.93
N GLN A 228 0.44 -8.13 8.26
CA GLN A 228 0.99 -8.46 9.57
C GLN A 228 0.43 -7.48 10.60
N ARG A 229 -0.89 -7.50 10.85
CA ARG A 229 -1.53 -6.61 11.84
C ARG A 229 -1.49 -7.15 13.27
N ASN A 230 -1.20 -8.42 13.49
CA ASN A 230 -1.11 -8.95 14.86
C ASN A 230 0.34 -9.26 15.23
N ARG A 231 0.90 -8.38 16.06
CA ARG A 231 2.18 -8.50 16.77
C ARG A 231 2.07 -9.60 17.84
N THR A 232 1.95 -10.87 17.45
CA THR A 232 2.04 -11.98 18.40
C THR A 232 3.51 -12.28 18.68
N ARG A 233 3.99 -11.93 19.89
CA ARG A 233 5.35 -12.29 20.33
C ARG A 233 5.56 -13.79 20.12
N ALA A 234 6.52 -14.15 19.26
CA ALA A 234 6.94 -15.53 19.10
C ALA A 234 7.62 -15.99 20.40
N ARG A 235 6.82 -16.44 21.39
CA ARG A 235 7.37 -17.18 22.54
C ARG A 235 8.07 -18.43 22.00
N ARG A 236 9.06 -18.94 22.73
CA ARG A 236 9.95 -20.10 22.42
C ARG A 236 9.28 -21.32 21.76
N ARG A 237 7.96 -21.46 21.80
CA ARG A 237 7.17 -22.54 21.19
C ARG A 237 6.91 -22.25 19.70
N THR A 238 7.55 -23.03 18.83
CA THR A 238 7.02 -23.31 17.48
C THR A 238 5.77 -24.15 17.68
N SER A 239 4.62 -23.50 17.65
CA SER A 239 3.35 -24.20 17.52
C SER A 239 2.62 -23.47 16.40
N SER A 240 2.13 -24.19 15.41
CA SER A 240 1.23 -23.69 14.36
C SER A 240 0.10 -22.81 14.92
N ARG A 241 -0.25 -23.00 16.20
CA ARG A 241 -1.17 -22.18 17.02
C ARG A 241 -0.77 -20.71 17.24
N VAL A 242 0.46 -20.27 16.98
CA VAL A 242 0.92 -18.88 17.23
C VAL A 242 1.03 -18.06 15.94
N MET A 243 0.75 -18.67 14.78
CA MET A 243 0.76 -17.97 13.50
C MET A 243 -0.44 -17.04 13.37
N ASN A 244 -0.22 -15.89 12.73
CA ASN A 244 -1.30 -14.97 12.41
C ASN A 244 -2.13 -15.55 11.24
N PRO A 245 -3.41 -15.90 11.44
CA PRO A 245 -4.27 -16.35 10.34
C PRO A 245 -4.46 -15.28 9.27
N GLU A 246 -4.33 -14.00 9.63
CA GLU A 246 -4.43 -12.86 8.71
C GLU A 246 -3.09 -12.45 8.11
N SER A 247 -2.04 -13.27 8.23
CA SER A 247 -0.70 -12.95 7.71
C SER A 247 -0.66 -12.71 6.19
N LEU A 248 -1.66 -13.21 5.46
CA LEU A 248 -1.89 -12.97 4.05
C LEU A 248 -3.37 -12.68 3.82
N VAL A 249 -3.69 -11.49 3.32
CA VAL A 249 -5.04 -11.12 2.88
C VAL A 249 -4.96 -10.76 1.41
N ILE A 250 -5.76 -11.43 0.60
CA ILE A 250 -5.87 -11.16 -0.84
C ILE A 250 -7.07 -10.24 -1.05
N LYS A 251 -6.84 -9.07 -1.64
CA LYS A 251 -7.87 -8.10 -2.00
C LYS A 251 -7.90 -7.93 -3.51
N GLN A 252 -9.07 -7.65 -4.07
CA GLN A 252 -9.24 -7.32 -5.48
C GLN A 252 -9.47 -5.82 -5.55
N GLY A 253 -8.63 -5.12 -6.29
CA GLY A 253 -8.63 -3.66 -6.36
C GLY A 253 -8.57 -3.16 -7.79
N PHE A 254 -8.46 -1.84 -7.92
CA PHE A 254 -8.18 -1.17 -9.19
C PHE A 254 -6.87 -0.40 -9.07
N ALA A 255 -6.13 -0.30 -10.17
CA ALA A 255 -4.89 0.44 -10.25
C ALA A 255 -4.90 1.31 -11.50
N GLU A 256 -4.20 2.43 -11.48
CA GLU A 256 -4.07 3.30 -12.65
C GLU A 256 -3.40 2.55 -13.83
N PRO A 257 -3.70 2.93 -15.09
CA PRO A 257 -3.22 2.21 -16.26
C PRO A 257 -1.69 2.21 -16.43
N SER A 258 -0.98 3.16 -15.82
CA SER A 258 0.50 3.20 -15.85
C SER A 258 1.13 1.92 -15.26
N LEU A 259 0.45 1.28 -14.30
CA LEU A 259 0.91 0.08 -13.62
C LEU A 259 0.82 -1.18 -14.50
N ALA A 260 0.19 -1.12 -15.67
CA ALA A 260 0.23 -2.19 -16.66
C ALA A 260 1.66 -2.51 -17.12
N GLN A 261 2.57 -1.53 -17.05
CA GLN A 261 3.99 -1.67 -17.37
C GLN A 261 4.86 -1.90 -16.13
N ALA A 262 4.26 -2.24 -14.98
CA ALA A 262 5.02 -2.51 -13.77
C ALA A 262 5.96 -3.70 -13.96
N GLN A 263 7.15 -3.60 -13.37
CA GLN A 263 8.16 -4.65 -13.43
C GLN A 263 8.26 -5.36 -12.08
N PRO A 264 8.52 -6.68 -12.04
CA PRO A 264 8.86 -7.38 -10.81
C PRO A 264 10.05 -6.71 -10.11
N GLU A 265 10.07 -6.77 -8.78
CA GLU A 265 11.12 -6.19 -7.92
C GLU A 265 11.23 -4.64 -7.96
N LYS A 266 10.52 -3.96 -8.86
CA LYS A 266 10.37 -2.50 -8.83
C LYS A 266 9.25 -2.12 -7.86
N ALA A 267 9.58 -1.28 -6.89
CA ALA A 267 8.64 -0.77 -5.90
C ALA A 267 7.93 0.49 -6.39
N TYR A 268 6.66 0.63 -6.01
CA TYR A 268 5.78 1.75 -6.27
C TYR A 268 5.18 2.19 -4.94
N GLN A 269 5.04 3.49 -4.73
CA GLN A 269 4.24 4.00 -3.62
C GLN A 269 2.80 4.14 -4.11
N PHE A 270 1.91 3.26 -3.64
CA PHE A 270 0.49 3.49 -3.79
C PHE A 270 0.10 4.58 -2.81
N GLU A 271 -0.36 5.71 -3.36
CA GLU A 271 -0.63 6.88 -2.55
C GLU A 271 -1.60 6.56 -1.41
N ARG A 272 -1.29 7.05 -0.21
CA ARG A 272 -2.02 6.83 1.05
C ARG A 272 -2.07 5.40 1.60
N GLU A 273 -1.74 4.40 0.79
CA GLU A 273 -1.76 2.99 1.18
C GLU A 273 -0.41 2.48 1.71
N GLY A 274 0.65 2.67 0.92
CA GLY A 274 1.95 2.09 1.25
C GLY A 274 2.83 1.86 0.03
N TYR A 275 3.86 1.04 0.23
CA TYR A 275 4.75 0.63 -0.84
C TYR A 275 4.42 -0.80 -1.26
N PHE A 276 4.40 -1.00 -2.57
CA PHE A 276 4.02 -2.24 -3.23
C PHE A 276 5.01 -2.58 -4.34
N CYS A 277 5.20 -3.87 -4.62
CA CYS A 277 5.95 -4.33 -5.78
C CYS A 277 5.17 -5.40 -6.53
N LEU A 278 5.40 -5.53 -7.84
CA LEU A 278 4.81 -6.61 -8.62
C LEU A 278 5.42 -7.95 -8.20
N ASP A 279 4.57 -8.94 -7.87
CA ASP A 279 4.99 -10.28 -7.45
C ASP A 279 5.51 -11.07 -8.65
N SER A 280 6.73 -11.58 -8.54
CA SER A 280 7.40 -12.31 -9.63
C SER A 280 6.83 -13.71 -9.90
N ARG A 281 5.99 -14.26 -9.02
CA ARG A 281 5.49 -15.64 -9.12
C ARG A 281 4.06 -15.70 -9.64
N TYR A 282 3.21 -14.77 -9.22
CA TYR A 282 1.79 -14.75 -9.51
C TYR A 282 1.39 -13.69 -10.53
N ALA A 283 2.20 -12.66 -10.76
CA ALA A 283 1.91 -11.72 -11.83
C ALA A 283 2.03 -12.40 -13.19
N THR A 284 1.07 -12.14 -14.06
CA THR A 284 1.02 -12.59 -15.44
C THR A 284 0.75 -11.41 -16.37
N ALA A 285 0.87 -11.61 -17.68
CA ALA A 285 0.55 -10.58 -18.67
C ALA A 285 -0.91 -10.11 -18.60
N THR A 286 -1.81 -10.93 -18.04
CA THR A 286 -3.22 -10.59 -17.84
C THR A 286 -3.51 -10.14 -16.42
N GLN A 287 -2.87 -10.70 -15.40
CA GLN A 287 -3.22 -10.43 -14.01
C GLN A 287 -2.03 -9.85 -13.25
N LEU A 288 -2.13 -8.59 -12.86
CA LEU A 288 -1.09 -7.95 -12.04
C LEU A 288 -1.32 -8.32 -10.58
N VAL A 289 -0.29 -8.84 -9.91
CA VAL A 289 -0.36 -9.18 -8.49
C VAL A 289 0.65 -8.32 -7.76
N PHE A 290 0.20 -7.47 -6.85
CA PHE A 290 1.09 -6.60 -6.08
C PHE A 290 1.21 -7.11 -4.65
N ASN A 291 2.45 -7.24 -4.16
CA ASN A 291 2.76 -7.48 -2.76
C ASN A 291 2.92 -6.14 -2.05
N ARG A 292 2.28 -5.97 -0.89
CA ARG A 292 2.60 -4.84 -0.01
C ARG A 292 3.93 -5.07 0.71
N THR A 293 4.95 -4.28 0.39
CA THR A 293 6.24 -4.29 1.07
C THR A 293 6.08 -3.84 2.52
N VAL A 294 5.52 -2.63 2.70
CA VAL A 294 5.29 -1.98 3.99
C VAL A 294 4.22 -0.89 3.84
N GLY A 295 3.38 -0.71 4.86
CA GLY A 295 2.44 0.42 4.90
C GLY A 295 3.14 1.76 5.12
N LEU A 296 2.44 2.85 4.81
CA LEU A 296 2.89 4.19 5.20
C LEU A 296 2.99 4.31 6.73
N ARG A 297 3.72 5.32 7.21
CA ARG A 297 3.84 5.60 8.64
C ARG A 297 2.48 6.04 9.18
N ASP A 298 1.78 5.13 9.84
CA ASP A 298 0.51 5.45 10.49
C ASP A 298 0.78 6.12 11.85
N THR A 299 0.72 7.46 11.87
CA THR A 299 0.86 8.25 13.11
C THR A 299 -0.41 8.28 13.95
N TRP A 300 -1.54 7.78 13.43
CA TRP A 300 -2.85 7.89 14.09
C TRP A 300 -3.18 6.69 14.98
N ALA A 301 -2.52 5.54 14.78
CA ALA A 301 -2.68 4.35 15.63
C ALA A 301 -2.22 4.56 17.09
N LYS A 302 -1.50 5.65 17.40
CA LYS A 302 -1.09 5.99 18.77
C LYS A 302 -2.12 6.81 19.57
N VAL A 303 -3.16 7.34 18.93
CA VAL A 303 -4.09 8.31 19.57
C VAL A 303 -5.42 7.64 19.99
N GLY A 304 -5.60 6.34 19.72
CA GLY A 304 -6.86 5.63 19.97
C GLY A 304 -6.72 4.37 20.84
N ALA A 305 -5.69 4.29 21.68
CA ALA A 305 -5.58 3.26 22.73
C ALA A 305 -5.75 3.90 24.10
#